data_AF-A0A6P8NII5-F1
#
_entry.id   AF-A0A6P8NII5-F1
#
_cell.length_a   1.000
_cell.length_b   1.000
_cell.length_c   1.000
_cell.angle_alpha   90.00
_cell.angle_beta   90.00
_cell.angle_gamma   90.00
#
_symmetry.space_group_name_H-M   'P 1'
#
loop_
_entity.id
_entity.type
_entity.pdbx_description
1 polymer ?
#
loop_
_entity_poly.entity_id
_entity_poly.type
_entity_poly.pdbx_seq_one_letter_code
_entity_poly.pdbx_strand_id
1 'polypeptide(L)'
;MDIILSSPADAVVGSYNLSLQVIPECKGQATSSELGKFILLFNPWYSGDDVYMADEDMKQEYVMNDNGIYFLGHENNIMSAEWNYNQFDRDILDICFAMLDKSINHRRDPAADHSKRNNPVYVSRVVCAMVNSRDDKGVLVDNWNGDYTDGIDPKEWSGSADILQKWYNEGFVPVKYGQCWIFAGLVCTVLRCLGIPVRIISTFNAAQDKDGNLTIDVFYDISGKRENVSGEGIWNVHIWNEAWFNRGDLGSSYNGWQAIDATPLKKSDGIYCCGPSSVTAIREGDVDLAYDTAFMFAKVNADYSIWIRNEDGSKTRVYNDAKQIGKFISTKAVGSDERMDVTSAYKYEEGSEIEREIFEKATSKLYEGDGMASTYKALAILRHRFSRKPSRGPLLSGEFKLEKSPLAGQDLSIILVLKNLTPENTDVEVHFNVSSTLYNGRRINDIWKDSKSIALEPEEEKQVPVTITYEEYAKYLHSDAMIGITAVCVVKETDEKILVEMDILLEKPSLSIKATKAAVLNKDIPVEIIIGNDPSEHLNNCRLSVEGSGLLDKSITLELPPLKPTQRARVQFDITPFKIGIWLLLATFTYDNFTVRASHSIVVKAA
;
A
#
# COMPACT_ATOMS: atom_id res chain seq x y z
N MET A 1 -5.02 45.52 -28.30
CA MET A 1 -5.67 44.48 -29.11
C MET A 1 -5.81 43.30 -28.21
N ASP A 2 -7.04 42.90 -27.91
CA ASP A 2 -7.28 41.77 -27.04
C ASP A 2 -7.25 40.52 -27.91
N ILE A 3 -6.34 39.61 -27.60
CA ILE A 3 -6.12 38.37 -28.36
C ILE A 3 -6.44 37.21 -27.42
N ILE A 4 -7.37 36.35 -27.83
CA ILE A 4 -7.69 35.11 -27.14
C ILE A 4 -6.91 33.99 -27.84
N LEU A 5 -6.05 33.30 -27.09
CA LEU A 5 -5.33 32.12 -27.56
C LEU A 5 -6.07 30.87 -27.07
N SER A 6 -6.19 29.86 -27.94
CA SER A 6 -6.70 28.54 -27.59
C SER A 6 -5.67 27.47 -27.95
N SER A 7 -5.55 26.46 -27.10
CA SER A 7 -4.82 25.23 -27.40
C SER A 7 -5.82 24.10 -27.73
N PRO A 8 -5.41 23.12 -28.54
CA PRO A 8 -6.21 21.90 -28.70
C PRO A 8 -6.18 21.07 -27.41
N ALA A 9 -7.17 20.20 -27.21
CA ALA A 9 -7.29 19.37 -26.00
C ALA A 9 -6.23 18.26 -25.93
N ASP A 10 -5.71 17.84 -27.08
CA ASP A 10 -4.63 16.86 -27.22
C ASP A 10 -3.25 17.54 -27.33
N ALA A 11 -3.13 18.78 -26.87
CA ALA A 11 -1.84 19.46 -26.79
C ALA A 11 -0.90 18.74 -25.80
N VAL A 12 0.38 18.72 -26.14
CA VAL A 12 1.42 18.13 -25.30
C VAL A 12 1.56 18.91 -23.99
N VAL A 13 1.57 18.24 -22.83
CA VAL A 13 1.84 18.95 -21.56
C VAL A 13 3.32 19.30 -21.44
N GLY A 14 3.63 20.48 -20.90
CA GLY A 14 5.00 20.95 -20.76
C GLY A 14 5.17 22.47 -20.79
N SER A 15 6.43 22.88 -20.81
CA SER A 15 6.82 24.29 -21.01
C SER A 15 6.80 24.66 -22.50
N TYR A 16 6.17 25.78 -22.81
CA TYR A 16 6.06 26.36 -24.15
C TYR A 16 6.75 27.71 -24.21
N ASN A 17 7.38 28.00 -25.35
CA ASN A 17 7.84 29.34 -25.72
C ASN A 17 6.85 29.95 -26.72
N LEU A 18 6.29 31.11 -26.39
CA LEU A 18 5.39 31.86 -27.25
C LEU A 18 6.18 32.93 -28.01
N SER A 19 6.12 32.92 -29.34
CA SER A 19 6.76 33.92 -30.21
C SER A 19 5.75 34.50 -31.20
N LEU A 20 5.88 35.80 -31.48
CA LEU A 20 5.07 36.52 -32.45
C LEU A 20 5.90 36.82 -33.69
N GLN A 21 5.35 36.52 -34.87
CA GLN A 21 5.91 36.94 -36.15
C GLN A 21 5.00 37.98 -36.79
N VAL A 22 5.52 39.19 -37.02
CA VAL A 22 4.82 40.30 -37.67
C VAL A 22 5.39 40.49 -39.07
N ILE A 23 4.51 40.49 -40.08
CA ILE A 23 4.88 40.72 -41.48
C ILE A 23 4.27 42.06 -41.91
N PRO A 24 5.05 43.16 -41.97
CA PRO A 24 4.54 44.45 -42.40
C PRO A 24 4.22 44.44 -43.91
N GLU A 25 3.03 44.89 -44.30
CA GLU A 25 2.59 44.96 -45.70
C GLU A 25 3.58 45.70 -46.61
N CYS A 26 4.28 46.71 -46.08
CA CYS A 26 5.11 47.62 -46.87
C CYS A 26 6.60 47.23 -46.97
N LYS A 27 7.08 46.21 -46.22
CA LYS A 27 8.53 45.92 -46.11
C LYS A 27 8.94 44.48 -46.39
N GLY A 28 8.01 43.54 -46.54
CA GLY A 28 8.28 42.15 -46.94
C GLY A 28 9.15 41.32 -45.99
N GLN A 29 9.75 41.93 -44.96
CA GLN A 29 10.62 41.28 -44.00
C GLN A 29 9.86 41.02 -42.71
N ALA A 30 9.73 39.73 -42.36
CA ALA A 30 9.12 39.32 -41.11
C ALA A 30 10.02 39.70 -39.93
N THR A 31 9.43 40.31 -38.90
CA THR A 31 10.09 40.50 -37.59
C THR A 31 9.53 39.48 -36.61
N SER A 32 10.39 38.74 -35.92
CA SER A 32 10.01 37.79 -34.88
C SER A 32 10.43 38.31 -33.50
N SER A 33 9.56 38.18 -32.51
CA SER A 33 9.82 38.55 -31.12
C SER A 33 9.28 37.48 -30.16
N GLU A 34 10.09 37.08 -29.18
CA GLU A 34 9.65 36.21 -28.08
C GLU A 34 8.71 36.99 -27.15
N LEU A 35 7.51 36.45 -26.92
CA LEU A 35 6.52 37.06 -26.03
C LEU A 35 6.66 36.56 -24.59
N GLY A 36 7.13 35.32 -24.40
CA GLY A 36 7.35 34.74 -23.08
C GLY A 36 7.20 33.22 -23.09
N LYS A 37 7.11 32.66 -21.88
CA LYS A 37 6.94 31.22 -21.66
C LYS A 37 5.67 30.96 -20.86
N PHE A 38 5.05 29.82 -21.08
CA PHE A 38 3.91 29.35 -20.30
C PHE A 38 3.97 27.83 -20.14
N ILE A 39 3.26 27.31 -19.14
CA ILE A 39 3.12 25.87 -18.92
C ILE A 39 1.71 25.47 -19.35
N LEU A 40 1.61 24.34 -20.04
CA LEU A 40 0.35 23.69 -20.36
C LEU A 40 0.27 22.36 -19.62
N LEU A 41 -0.86 22.11 -18.95
CA LEU A 41 -1.16 20.90 -18.17
C LEU A 41 -2.38 20.19 -18.75
N PHE A 42 -2.64 18.97 -18.29
CA PHE A 42 -3.91 18.31 -18.52
C PHE A 42 -5.06 19.11 -17.91
N ASN A 43 -6.25 19.06 -18.51
CA ASN A 43 -7.38 19.88 -18.10
C ASN A 43 -8.61 19.05 -17.70
N PRO A 44 -8.73 18.67 -16.42
CA PRO A 44 -9.85 17.87 -15.94
C PRO A 44 -11.18 18.64 -15.88
N TRP A 45 -11.19 19.95 -16.13
CA TRP A 45 -12.41 20.77 -16.25
C TRP A 45 -12.96 20.82 -17.69
N TYR A 46 -12.20 20.43 -18.70
CA TYR A 46 -12.63 20.51 -20.09
C TYR A 46 -13.15 19.17 -20.60
N SER A 47 -14.41 19.13 -21.04
CA SER A 47 -15.09 17.88 -21.44
C SER A 47 -14.52 17.19 -22.68
N GLY A 48 -13.66 17.87 -23.45
CA GLY A 48 -12.96 17.28 -24.58
C GLY A 48 -11.56 16.73 -24.24
N ASP A 49 -11.11 16.88 -23.00
CA ASP A 49 -9.84 16.32 -22.52
C ASP A 49 -10.04 14.87 -22.03
N ASP A 50 -9.03 14.02 -22.23
CA ASP A 50 -9.05 12.62 -21.79
C ASP A 50 -9.10 12.47 -20.28
N VAL A 51 -8.64 13.47 -19.52
CA VAL A 51 -8.68 13.46 -18.04
C VAL A 51 -9.94 14.10 -17.45
N TYR A 52 -10.93 14.44 -18.29
CA TYR A 52 -12.13 15.14 -17.85
C TYR A 52 -12.87 14.44 -16.71
N MET A 53 -13.15 15.20 -15.65
CA MET A 53 -13.92 14.75 -14.49
C MET A 53 -15.12 15.68 -14.29
N ALA A 54 -16.33 15.14 -14.47
CA ALA A 54 -17.54 15.96 -14.46
C ALA A 54 -17.85 16.56 -13.08
N ASP A 55 -17.66 15.77 -12.03
CA ASP A 55 -18.01 16.13 -10.65
C ASP A 55 -17.01 17.15 -10.07
N GLU A 56 -17.52 18.27 -9.57
CA GLU A 56 -16.69 19.35 -9.04
C GLU A 56 -16.01 18.97 -7.72
N ASP A 57 -16.72 18.31 -6.81
CA ASP A 57 -16.16 17.89 -5.51
C ASP A 57 -15.04 16.85 -5.72
N MET A 58 -15.20 15.95 -6.70
CA MET A 58 -14.15 15.03 -7.10
C MET A 58 -12.93 15.74 -7.70
N LYS A 59 -13.10 16.79 -8.52
CA LYS A 59 -11.96 17.58 -9.02
C LYS A 59 -11.24 18.29 -7.88
N GLN A 60 -11.99 18.84 -6.91
CA GLN A 60 -11.39 19.44 -5.74
C GLN A 60 -10.59 18.41 -4.92
N GLU A 61 -11.12 17.21 -4.70
CA GLU A 61 -10.41 16.17 -3.94
C GLU A 61 -9.23 15.54 -4.69
N TYR A 62 -9.38 15.25 -5.98
CA TYR A 62 -8.43 14.43 -6.73
C TYR A 62 -7.42 15.23 -7.55
N VAL A 63 -7.53 16.56 -7.59
CA VAL A 63 -6.58 17.47 -8.25
C VAL A 63 -6.12 18.55 -7.27
N MET A 64 -7.06 19.26 -6.64
CA MET A 64 -6.75 20.47 -5.86
C MET A 64 -6.38 20.20 -4.40
N ASN A 65 -6.82 19.10 -3.81
CA ASN A 65 -6.47 18.76 -2.44
C ASN A 65 -5.00 18.30 -2.39
N ASP A 66 -4.20 18.91 -1.54
CA ASP A 66 -2.78 18.61 -1.35
C ASP A 66 -2.50 17.81 -0.07
N ASN A 67 -3.55 17.39 0.64
CA ASN A 67 -3.50 16.44 1.75
C ASN A 67 -4.18 15.11 1.37
N GLY A 68 -3.52 14.00 1.69
CA GLY A 68 -3.98 12.64 1.45
C GLY A 68 -4.15 11.84 2.73
N ILE A 69 -4.94 10.77 2.64
CA ILE A 69 -5.01 9.73 3.66
C ILE A 69 -4.85 8.39 2.97
N TYR A 70 -4.07 7.52 3.59
CA TYR A 70 -3.93 6.13 3.20
C TYR A 70 -4.24 5.23 4.39
N PHE A 71 -4.61 3.98 4.11
CA PHE A 71 -5.05 3.03 5.12
C PHE A 71 -4.03 1.92 5.27
N LEU A 72 -3.69 1.59 6.52
CA LEU A 72 -2.70 0.59 6.90
C LEU A 72 -3.27 -0.32 8.00
N GLY A 73 -2.44 -1.26 8.46
CA GLY A 73 -2.75 -2.14 9.58
C GLY A 73 -3.12 -3.54 9.10
N HIS A 74 -4.16 -4.10 9.70
CA HIS A 74 -4.66 -5.44 9.40
C HIS A 74 -6.14 -5.36 9.01
N GLU A 75 -6.65 -6.36 8.28
CA GLU A 75 -8.06 -6.40 7.86
C GLU A 75 -9.06 -6.27 9.03
N ASN A 76 -8.66 -6.75 10.22
CA ASN A 76 -9.47 -6.67 11.45
C ASN A 76 -9.26 -5.36 12.25
N ASN A 77 -8.27 -4.55 11.89
CA ASN A 77 -7.97 -3.28 12.55
C ASN A 77 -7.31 -2.32 11.55
N ILE A 78 -8.16 -1.62 10.79
CA ILE A 78 -7.74 -0.68 9.75
C ILE A 78 -7.46 0.67 10.40
N MET A 79 -6.25 1.17 10.23
CA MET A 79 -5.80 2.49 10.69
C MET A 79 -5.61 3.43 9.51
N SER A 80 -5.74 4.73 9.73
CA SER A 80 -5.42 5.76 8.74
C SER A 80 -4.12 6.49 9.09
N ALA A 81 -3.46 7.01 8.06
CA ALA A 81 -2.31 7.90 8.19
C ALA A 81 -2.44 9.03 7.15
N GLU A 82 -2.05 10.25 7.56
CA GLU A 82 -2.04 11.43 6.67
C GLU A 82 -0.77 11.45 5.81
N TRP A 83 -0.86 12.05 4.63
CA TRP A 83 0.25 12.23 3.71
C TRP A 83 0.16 13.59 3.01
N ASN A 84 1.19 14.41 3.12
CA ASN A 84 1.24 15.70 2.43
C ASN A 84 1.74 15.51 0.99
N TYR A 85 0.87 15.75 0.01
CA TYR A 85 1.30 15.80 -1.38
C TYR A 85 2.07 17.07 -1.67
N ASN A 86 1.56 18.22 -1.21
CA ASN A 86 2.16 19.54 -1.41
C ASN A 86 2.52 19.81 -2.88
N GLN A 87 1.65 19.43 -3.83
CA GLN A 87 1.91 19.58 -5.26
C GLN A 87 2.06 21.03 -5.73
N PHE A 88 1.64 22.00 -4.91
CA PHE A 88 1.77 23.44 -5.18
C PHE A 88 2.98 24.10 -4.51
N ASP A 89 3.78 23.33 -3.76
CA ASP A 89 4.99 23.86 -3.16
C ASP A 89 5.98 24.29 -4.25
N ARG A 90 6.87 25.21 -3.85
CA ARG A 90 7.87 25.79 -4.73
C ARG A 90 8.68 24.68 -5.44
N ASP A 91 8.92 24.89 -6.73
CA ASP A 91 9.72 24.05 -7.62
C ASP A 91 9.13 22.64 -7.91
N ILE A 92 8.05 22.20 -7.24
CA ILE A 92 7.49 20.84 -7.43
C ILE A 92 7.03 20.60 -8.87
N LEU A 93 6.36 21.57 -9.49
CA LEU A 93 5.94 21.45 -10.89
C LEU A 93 7.13 21.31 -11.85
N ASP A 94 8.19 22.11 -11.63
CA ASP A 94 9.41 22.03 -12.43
C ASP A 94 10.12 20.68 -12.23
N ILE A 95 10.12 20.15 -11.00
CA ILE A 95 10.66 18.82 -10.68
C ILE A 95 9.85 17.72 -11.38
N CYS A 96 8.52 17.85 -11.45
CA CYS A 96 7.66 16.90 -12.18
C CYS A 96 8.00 16.86 -13.68
N PHE A 97 8.24 18.01 -14.32
CA PHE A 97 8.70 18.02 -15.72
C PHE A 97 10.13 17.47 -15.86
N ALA A 98 11.04 17.84 -14.96
CA ALA A 98 12.40 17.31 -14.96
C ALA A 98 12.40 15.78 -14.80
N MET A 99 11.46 15.20 -14.05
CA MET A 99 11.27 13.76 -13.93
C MET A 99 10.97 13.10 -15.28
N LEU A 100 10.04 13.66 -16.06
CA LEU A 100 9.73 13.14 -17.40
C LEU A 100 10.97 13.17 -18.31
N ASP A 101 11.79 14.22 -18.19
CA ASP A 101 13.05 14.38 -18.95
C ASP A 101 14.17 13.42 -18.49
N LYS A 102 14.07 12.80 -17.31
CA LYS A 102 15.03 11.78 -16.83
C LYS A 102 14.63 10.36 -17.18
N SER A 103 13.42 10.14 -17.68
CA SER A 103 12.92 8.82 -18.08
C SER A 103 13.83 8.13 -19.10
N ILE A 104 13.83 6.79 -19.06
CA ILE A 104 14.48 5.97 -20.11
C ILE A 104 13.95 6.37 -21.49
N ASN A 105 12.65 6.64 -21.60
CA ASN A 105 11.98 7.02 -22.83
C ASN A 105 12.56 8.31 -23.42
N HIS A 106 12.66 9.35 -22.60
CA HIS A 106 13.23 10.63 -23.01
C HIS A 106 14.71 10.51 -23.35
N ARG A 107 15.50 9.77 -22.54
CA ARG A 107 16.93 9.55 -22.83
C ARG A 107 17.17 8.80 -24.14
N ARG A 108 16.24 7.92 -24.54
CA ARG A 108 16.31 7.18 -25.80
C ARG A 108 15.96 8.07 -27.00
N ASP A 109 14.86 8.82 -26.90
CA ASP A 109 14.41 9.74 -27.96
C ASP A 109 13.58 10.89 -27.33
N PRO A 110 14.21 12.06 -27.10
CA PRO A 110 13.53 13.20 -26.49
C PRO A 110 12.33 13.68 -27.31
N ALA A 111 12.43 13.70 -28.64
CA ALA A 111 11.38 14.23 -29.50
C ALA A 111 10.15 13.30 -29.50
N ALA A 112 10.37 11.99 -29.61
CA ALA A 112 9.30 10.99 -29.56
C ALA A 112 8.67 10.86 -28.17
N ASP A 113 9.43 11.10 -27.10
CA ASP A 113 8.88 11.18 -25.74
C ASP A 113 7.99 12.41 -25.58
N HIS A 114 8.49 13.60 -25.93
CA HIS A 114 7.71 14.84 -25.87
C HIS A 114 6.40 14.75 -26.65
N SER A 115 6.42 14.19 -27.87
CA SER A 115 5.21 14.07 -28.70
C SER A 115 4.12 13.18 -28.10
N LYS A 116 4.43 12.37 -27.08
CA LYS A 116 3.49 11.46 -26.40
C LYS A 116 2.99 11.99 -25.06
N ARG A 117 3.50 13.13 -24.58
CA ARG A 117 3.07 13.70 -23.29
C ARG A 117 1.68 14.34 -23.35
N ASN A 118 1.01 14.32 -24.50
CA ASN A 118 -0.42 14.63 -24.58
C ASN A 118 -1.32 13.45 -24.13
N ASN A 119 -0.76 12.25 -23.92
CA ASN A 119 -1.54 11.07 -23.59
C ASN A 119 -1.39 10.72 -22.09
N PRO A 120 -2.47 10.74 -21.29
CA PRO A 120 -2.38 10.44 -19.86
C PRO A 120 -2.00 8.98 -19.57
N VAL A 121 -2.30 8.03 -20.47
CA VAL A 121 -1.84 6.63 -20.39
C VAL A 121 -0.31 6.59 -20.39
N TYR A 122 0.31 7.33 -21.32
CA TYR A 122 1.76 7.37 -21.49
C TYR A 122 2.44 8.05 -20.30
N VAL A 123 1.96 9.24 -19.93
CA VAL A 123 2.52 10.02 -18.82
C VAL A 123 2.42 9.23 -17.51
N SER A 124 1.28 8.61 -17.23
CA SER A 124 1.08 7.76 -16.04
C SER A 124 2.09 6.61 -15.98
N ARG A 125 2.33 5.93 -17.11
CA ARG A 125 3.29 4.82 -17.19
C ARG A 125 4.75 5.30 -17.02
N VAL A 126 5.10 6.46 -17.57
CA VAL A 126 6.44 7.06 -17.38
C VAL A 126 6.66 7.47 -15.91
N VAL A 127 5.67 8.11 -15.28
CA VAL A 127 5.74 8.48 -13.87
C VAL A 127 5.84 7.24 -12.97
N CYS A 128 5.04 6.21 -13.25
CA CYS A 128 5.10 4.94 -12.52
C CYS A 128 6.51 4.33 -12.52
N ALA A 129 7.20 4.35 -13.66
CA ALA A 129 8.58 3.88 -13.76
C ALA A 129 9.55 4.80 -13.02
N MET A 130 9.44 6.11 -13.22
CA MET A 130 10.38 7.11 -12.67
C MET A 130 10.31 7.29 -11.16
N VAL A 131 9.21 6.92 -10.52
CA VAL A 131 9.09 7.04 -9.05
C VAL A 131 9.98 6.01 -8.34
N ASN A 132 10.26 4.85 -8.93
CA ASN A 132 11.20 3.87 -8.36
C ASN A 132 12.56 3.91 -9.05
N SER A 133 13.62 3.54 -8.33
CA SER A 133 15.00 3.68 -8.82
C SER A 133 15.62 2.40 -9.39
N ARG A 134 14.84 1.37 -9.74
CA ARG A 134 15.40 0.05 -10.06
C ARG A 134 16.08 -0.02 -11.43
N ASP A 135 15.54 0.66 -12.43
CA ASP A 135 16.03 0.57 -13.82
C ASP A 135 16.69 1.87 -14.33
N ASP A 136 16.45 2.99 -13.66
CA ASP A 136 16.93 4.30 -14.06
C ASP A 136 17.30 5.19 -12.88
N LYS A 137 17.44 6.50 -13.15
CA LYS A 137 17.70 7.53 -12.12
C LYS A 137 16.39 7.95 -11.44
N GLY A 138 15.47 7.02 -11.22
CA GLY A 138 14.20 7.29 -10.57
C GLY A 138 14.34 7.76 -9.12
N VAL A 139 13.22 8.14 -8.52
CA VAL A 139 13.19 8.95 -7.30
C VAL A 139 13.60 8.16 -6.07
N LEU A 140 13.01 6.98 -5.85
CA LEU A 140 13.02 6.33 -4.53
C LEU A 140 13.59 4.91 -4.58
N VAL A 141 14.49 4.61 -3.65
CA VAL A 141 15.04 3.27 -3.41
C VAL A 141 14.12 2.51 -2.48
N ASP A 142 13.65 1.34 -2.90
CA ASP A 142 12.77 0.51 -2.09
C ASP A 142 13.54 -0.32 -1.03
N ASN A 143 12.97 -0.50 0.16
CA ASN A 143 13.55 -1.35 1.20
C ASN A 143 12.50 -1.91 2.18
N TRP A 144 12.41 -3.24 2.26
CA TRP A 144 11.57 -4.00 3.21
C TRP A 144 12.41 -4.94 4.09
N ASN A 145 13.71 -4.72 4.22
CA ASN A 145 14.57 -5.60 5.02
C ASN A 145 14.60 -5.23 6.51
N GLY A 146 14.11 -4.04 6.86
CA GLY A 146 14.05 -3.56 8.23
C GLY A 146 15.32 -2.87 8.75
N ASP A 147 16.39 -2.84 7.94
CA ASP A 147 17.59 -2.06 8.20
C ASP A 147 17.60 -0.82 7.29
N TYR A 148 17.58 0.35 7.91
CA TYR A 148 17.57 1.66 7.25
C TYR A 148 18.76 2.53 7.69
N THR A 149 19.81 1.95 8.26
CA THR A 149 20.93 2.67 8.88
C THR A 149 21.67 3.64 7.95
N ASP A 150 21.64 3.43 6.64
CA ASP A 150 22.25 4.30 5.61
C ASP A 150 21.23 5.19 4.86
N GLY A 151 20.01 5.30 5.36
CA GLY A 151 18.93 6.10 4.77
C GLY A 151 17.95 6.62 5.83
N ILE A 152 16.77 7.04 5.37
CA ILE A 152 15.65 7.43 6.23
C ILE A 152 14.71 6.23 6.37
N ASP A 153 14.29 5.92 7.60
CA ASP A 153 13.25 4.91 7.85
C ASP A 153 11.99 5.31 7.09
N PRO A 154 11.41 4.45 6.22
CA PRO A 154 10.19 4.74 5.49
C PRO A 154 9.07 5.36 6.34
N LYS A 155 8.97 5.04 7.62
CA LYS A 155 7.93 5.56 8.54
C LYS A 155 8.17 6.99 9.01
N GLU A 156 9.31 7.59 8.71
CA GLU A 156 9.61 9.00 9.02
C GLU A 156 9.14 9.96 7.94
N TRP A 157 8.90 9.46 6.72
CA TRP A 157 8.34 10.30 5.67
C TRP A 157 6.89 10.65 5.96
N SER A 158 6.57 11.92 5.77
CA SER A 158 5.22 12.47 5.96
C SER A 158 4.66 13.15 4.70
N GLY A 159 5.42 13.16 3.61
CA GLY A 159 5.01 13.85 2.39
C GLY A 159 5.97 13.67 1.22
N SER A 160 5.48 14.05 0.04
CA SER A 160 6.16 13.84 -1.24
C SER A 160 7.13 14.96 -1.61
N ALA A 161 6.79 16.21 -1.27
CA ALA A 161 7.56 17.39 -1.69
C ALA A 161 9.03 17.33 -1.24
N ASP A 162 9.27 16.98 0.02
CA ASP A 162 10.62 16.86 0.58
C ASP A 162 11.46 15.78 -0.14
N ILE A 163 10.83 14.65 -0.50
CA ILE A 163 11.48 13.56 -1.24
C ILE A 163 11.85 14.02 -2.65
N LEU A 164 10.92 14.66 -3.37
CA LEU A 164 11.13 15.14 -4.73
C LEU A 164 12.19 16.24 -4.78
N GLN A 165 12.15 17.19 -3.84
CA GLN A 165 13.14 18.25 -3.73
C GLN A 165 14.51 17.69 -3.37
N LYS A 166 14.61 16.74 -2.44
CA LYS A 166 15.87 16.06 -2.11
C LYS A 166 16.46 15.37 -3.34
N TRP A 167 15.66 14.58 -4.05
CA TRP A 167 16.07 13.91 -5.29
C TRP A 167 16.61 14.91 -6.32
N TYR A 168 15.88 16.02 -6.55
CA TYR A 168 16.27 17.05 -7.50
C TYR A 168 17.56 17.79 -7.09
N ASN A 169 17.62 18.26 -5.84
CA ASN A 169 18.73 19.06 -5.32
C ASN A 169 20.03 18.27 -5.18
N GLU A 170 19.94 16.96 -4.95
CA GLU A 170 21.09 16.05 -4.91
C GLU A 170 21.52 15.57 -6.30
N GLY A 171 20.98 16.16 -7.38
CA GLY A 171 21.40 15.86 -8.75
C GLY A 171 20.81 14.57 -9.29
N PHE A 172 19.55 14.28 -8.96
CA PHE A 172 18.81 13.08 -9.35
C PHE A 172 19.39 11.78 -8.78
N VAL A 173 19.92 11.86 -7.55
CA VAL A 173 20.37 10.70 -6.78
C VAL A 173 19.15 10.09 -6.09
N PRO A 174 18.89 8.77 -6.26
CA PRO A 174 17.77 8.11 -5.62
C PRO A 174 17.75 8.29 -4.09
N VAL A 175 16.60 8.65 -3.56
CA VAL A 175 16.36 8.87 -2.13
C VAL A 175 16.13 7.54 -1.43
N LYS A 176 16.76 7.36 -0.28
CA LYS A 176 16.62 6.16 0.57
C LYS A 176 15.82 6.49 1.83
N TYR A 177 14.81 5.72 2.25
CA TYR A 177 14.18 4.56 1.61
C TYR A 177 12.67 4.71 1.45
N GLY A 178 12.08 3.83 0.63
CA GLY A 178 10.67 3.79 0.28
C GLY A 178 9.97 2.46 0.55
N GLN A 179 8.69 2.53 0.89
CA GLN A 179 7.73 1.43 0.91
C GLN A 179 6.43 1.86 0.19
N CYS A 180 5.48 0.95 0.00
CA CYS A 180 4.40 1.10 -1.00
C CYS A 180 3.59 2.40 -0.85
N TRP A 181 3.31 2.86 0.37
CA TRP A 181 2.58 4.12 0.58
C TRP A 181 3.35 5.35 0.12
N ILE A 182 4.69 5.32 0.19
CA ILE A 182 5.55 6.43 -0.25
C ILE A 182 5.59 6.47 -1.78
N PHE A 183 5.73 5.30 -2.41
CA PHE A 183 5.61 5.18 -3.88
C PHE A 183 4.26 5.73 -4.34
N ALA A 184 3.16 5.34 -3.66
CA ALA A 184 1.84 5.83 -3.98
C ALA A 184 1.67 7.34 -3.74
N GLY A 185 2.23 7.87 -2.66
CA GLY A 185 2.25 9.30 -2.36
C GLY A 185 2.94 10.12 -3.45
N LEU A 186 4.10 9.67 -3.92
CA LEU A 186 4.87 10.31 -4.98
C LEU A 186 4.12 10.30 -6.31
N VAL A 187 3.57 9.15 -6.74
CA VAL A 187 2.76 9.06 -7.97
C VAL A 187 1.56 10.01 -7.91
N CYS A 188 0.84 10.01 -6.79
CA CYS A 188 -0.31 10.89 -6.59
C CYS A 188 0.08 12.36 -6.74
N THR A 189 1.20 12.76 -6.11
CA THR A 189 1.71 14.14 -6.15
C THR A 189 2.06 14.57 -7.56
N VAL A 190 2.86 13.76 -8.27
CA VAL A 190 3.34 14.08 -9.61
C VAL A 190 2.19 14.16 -10.60
N LEU A 191 1.28 13.19 -10.59
CA LEU A 191 0.16 13.16 -11.52
C LEU A 191 -0.87 14.28 -11.25
N ARG A 192 -1.18 14.57 -9.98
CA ARG A 192 -2.01 15.74 -9.61
C ARG A 192 -1.38 17.05 -10.08
N CYS A 193 -0.07 17.20 -9.88
CA CYS A 193 0.68 18.37 -10.34
C CYS A 193 0.61 18.56 -11.87
N LEU A 194 0.59 17.46 -12.63
CA LEU A 194 0.44 17.47 -14.09
C LEU A 194 -1.01 17.64 -14.58
N GLY A 195 -1.99 17.69 -13.67
CA GLY A 195 -3.41 17.88 -13.99
C GLY A 195 -4.21 16.58 -14.18
N ILE A 196 -3.64 15.41 -13.88
CA ILE A 196 -4.36 14.13 -13.93
C ILE A 196 -5.02 13.90 -12.57
N PRO A 197 -6.34 13.66 -12.48
CA PRO A 197 -6.98 13.35 -11.20
C PRO A 197 -6.52 11.97 -10.68
N VAL A 198 -6.02 11.91 -9.44
CA VAL A 198 -5.47 10.68 -8.84
C VAL A 198 -5.90 10.51 -7.39
N ARG A 199 -6.07 9.25 -6.97
CA ARG A 199 -6.26 8.85 -5.57
C ARG A 199 -5.39 7.67 -5.16
N ILE A 200 -5.17 7.50 -3.86
CA ILE A 200 -4.44 6.37 -3.27
C ILE A 200 -5.43 5.24 -2.94
N ILE A 201 -5.07 4.01 -3.29
CA ILE A 201 -5.81 2.79 -2.96
C ILE A 201 -4.99 1.93 -2.00
N SER A 202 -5.61 1.51 -0.90
CA SER A 202 -5.05 0.55 0.05
C SER A 202 -5.82 -0.76 -0.03
N THR A 203 -5.13 -1.87 -0.27
CA THR A 203 -5.73 -3.20 -0.44
C THR A 203 -5.19 -4.14 0.62
N PHE A 204 -6.08 -4.73 1.42
CA PHE A 204 -5.72 -5.68 2.46
C PHE A 204 -5.66 -7.10 1.88
N ASN A 205 -4.72 -7.90 2.37
CA ASN A 205 -4.38 -9.23 1.83
C ASN A 205 -4.10 -9.20 0.33
N ALA A 206 -3.25 -8.28 -0.12
CA ALA A 206 -2.90 -8.16 -1.53
C ALA A 206 -1.93 -9.27 -1.95
N ALA A 207 -2.30 -10.04 -2.96
CA ALA A 207 -1.49 -11.13 -3.49
C ALA A 207 -0.28 -10.63 -4.30
N GLN A 208 0.82 -11.37 -4.25
CA GLN A 208 2.00 -11.16 -5.07
C GLN A 208 2.21 -12.38 -5.97
N ASP A 209 1.45 -12.44 -7.08
CA ASP A 209 1.49 -13.55 -8.04
C ASP A 209 2.62 -13.32 -9.06
N LYS A 210 3.73 -14.06 -8.91
CA LYS A 210 4.88 -13.95 -9.81
C LYS A 210 4.81 -14.92 -10.98
N ASP A 211 4.37 -16.15 -10.77
CA ASP A 211 4.27 -17.15 -11.81
C ASP A 211 3.05 -16.95 -12.74
N GLY A 212 2.14 -16.06 -12.37
CA GLY A 212 1.02 -15.60 -13.18
C GLY A 212 -0.10 -16.63 -13.30
N ASN A 213 -0.20 -17.53 -12.32
CA ASN A 213 -1.14 -18.64 -12.36
C ASN A 213 -2.48 -18.36 -11.63
N LEU A 214 -2.65 -17.15 -11.06
CA LEU A 214 -3.78 -16.70 -10.24
C LEU A 214 -3.99 -17.47 -8.93
N THR A 215 -2.96 -18.14 -8.44
CA THR A 215 -2.95 -18.88 -7.18
C THR A 215 -1.72 -18.49 -6.38
N ILE A 216 -1.90 -18.23 -5.09
CA ILE A 216 -0.81 -17.99 -4.15
C ILE A 216 -0.63 -19.25 -3.31
N ASP A 217 0.51 -19.91 -3.50
CA ASP A 217 0.89 -21.08 -2.72
C ASP A 217 1.85 -20.69 -1.59
N VAL A 218 1.42 -20.87 -0.35
CA VAL A 218 2.28 -20.68 0.84
C VAL A 218 2.67 -22.02 1.41
N PHE A 219 3.96 -22.17 1.70
CA PHE A 219 4.54 -23.41 2.21
C PHE A 219 4.95 -23.24 3.67
N TYR A 220 4.65 -24.26 4.47
CA TYR A 220 5.13 -24.43 5.83
C TYR A 220 5.85 -25.77 5.94
N ASP A 221 6.88 -25.85 6.79
CA ASP A 221 7.43 -27.13 7.21
C ASP A 221 6.59 -27.75 8.35
N ILE A 222 6.90 -29.00 8.71
CA ILE A 222 6.19 -29.72 9.77
C ILE A 222 6.31 -29.05 11.15
N SER A 223 7.35 -28.24 11.37
CA SER A 223 7.54 -27.49 12.62
C SER A 223 6.65 -26.24 12.70
N GLY A 224 5.87 -25.96 11.66
CA GLY A 224 5.03 -24.77 11.55
C GLY A 224 5.78 -23.54 11.05
N LYS A 225 7.05 -23.66 10.64
CA LYS A 225 7.81 -22.54 10.11
C LYS A 225 7.41 -22.25 8.67
N ARG A 226 7.12 -20.98 8.37
CA ARG A 226 6.83 -20.52 7.00
C ARG A 226 8.09 -20.56 6.14
N GLU A 227 8.01 -21.21 4.99
CA GLU A 227 9.05 -21.11 3.96
C GLU A 227 8.92 -19.75 3.26
N ASN A 228 9.99 -18.95 3.32
CA ASN A 228 10.06 -17.70 2.56
C ASN A 228 10.45 -18.02 1.11
N VAL A 229 9.47 -18.42 0.29
CA VAL A 229 9.67 -18.54 -1.17
C VAL A 229 9.80 -17.14 -1.75
N SER A 230 10.79 -16.94 -2.63
CA SER A 230 11.15 -15.59 -3.09
C SER A 230 10.06 -14.94 -3.94
N GLY A 231 9.29 -14.05 -3.33
CA GLY A 231 8.45 -13.09 -4.02
C GLY A 231 7.04 -13.53 -4.39
N GLU A 232 6.61 -14.70 -3.94
CA GLU A 232 5.20 -15.08 -3.88
C GLU A 232 4.71 -14.99 -2.44
N GLY A 233 3.47 -14.52 -2.26
CA GLY A 233 2.88 -14.40 -0.93
C GLY A 233 1.76 -13.38 -0.87
N ILE A 234 1.36 -13.06 0.36
CA ILE A 234 0.30 -12.12 0.67
C ILE A 234 0.90 -11.00 1.50
N TRP A 235 0.68 -9.76 1.08
CA TRP A 235 0.95 -8.59 1.88
C TRP A 235 -0.29 -8.22 2.68
N ASN A 236 -0.16 -8.03 4.00
CA ASN A 236 -1.32 -7.68 4.84
C ASN A 236 -1.98 -6.39 4.35
N VAL A 237 -1.18 -5.45 3.86
CA VAL A 237 -1.65 -4.31 3.09
C VAL A 237 -0.66 -3.97 1.97
N HIS A 238 -1.17 -3.66 0.79
CA HIS A 238 -0.42 -3.07 -0.31
C HIS A 238 -1.12 -1.82 -0.79
N ILE A 239 -0.35 -0.81 -1.20
CA ILE A 239 -0.89 0.52 -1.53
C ILE A 239 -0.41 0.92 -2.93
N TRP A 240 -1.34 1.34 -3.77
CA TRP A 240 -1.11 1.82 -5.14
C TRP A 240 -1.99 3.04 -5.45
N ASN A 241 -2.07 3.44 -6.72
CA ASN A 241 -2.84 4.61 -7.17
C ASN A 241 -3.93 4.24 -8.17
N GLU A 242 -4.96 5.06 -8.23
CA GLU A 242 -5.86 5.13 -9.38
C GLU A 242 -5.80 6.50 -10.01
N ALA A 243 -5.58 6.55 -11.32
CA ALA A 243 -5.66 7.77 -12.12
C ALA A 243 -6.91 7.76 -13.01
N TRP A 244 -7.55 8.91 -13.16
CA TRP A 244 -8.79 9.06 -13.93
C TRP A 244 -8.49 9.55 -15.35
N PHE A 245 -8.81 8.73 -16.36
CA PHE A 245 -8.78 9.16 -17.76
C PHE A 245 -9.50 8.17 -18.69
N ASN A 246 -9.74 8.61 -19.93
CA ASN A 246 -10.25 7.79 -21.01
C ASN A 246 -9.19 6.80 -21.53
N ARG A 247 -9.64 5.60 -21.93
CA ARG A 247 -8.82 4.55 -22.54
C ARG A 247 -9.16 4.43 -24.01
N GLY A 248 -8.76 5.42 -24.80
CA GLY A 248 -8.96 5.42 -26.25
C GLY A 248 -8.35 4.20 -26.95
N ASP A 249 -7.35 3.56 -26.32
CA ASP A 249 -6.72 2.31 -26.74
C ASP A 249 -7.55 1.04 -26.46
N LEU A 250 -8.47 1.06 -25.48
CA LEU A 250 -9.30 -0.09 -25.09
C LEU A 250 -10.80 0.08 -25.43
N GLY A 251 -11.26 1.32 -25.60
CA GLY A 251 -12.67 1.66 -25.81
C GLY A 251 -13.35 2.21 -24.56
N SER A 252 -14.51 2.85 -24.76
CA SER A 252 -15.18 3.67 -23.74
C SER A 252 -15.64 2.92 -22.49
N SER A 253 -15.88 1.62 -22.57
CA SER A 253 -16.24 0.78 -21.42
C SER A 253 -15.13 0.70 -20.36
N TYR A 254 -13.89 0.99 -20.74
CA TYR A 254 -12.71 0.90 -19.87
C TYR A 254 -12.21 2.27 -19.39
N ASN A 255 -12.92 3.36 -19.70
CA ASN A 255 -12.65 4.71 -19.20
C ASN A 255 -12.85 4.79 -17.68
N GLY A 256 -12.32 5.85 -17.08
CA GLY A 256 -12.48 6.15 -15.65
C GLY A 256 -11.22 5.80 -14.87
N TRP A 257 -11.37 5.13 -13.73
CA TRP A 257 -10.24 4.80 -12.86
C TRP A 257 -9.32 3.73 -13.45
N GLN A 258 -8.02 4.02 -13.41
CA GLN A 258 -6.95 3.17 -13.91
C GLN A 258 -5.92 2.91 -12.81
N ALA A 259 -5.74 1.66 -12.42
CA ALA A 259 -4.80 1.28 -11.38
C ALA A 259 -3.34 1.38 -11.88
N ILE A 260 -2.47 2.00 -11.08
CA ILE A 260 -1.06 2.24 -11.35
C ILE A 260 -0.28 1.92 -10.07
N ASP A 261 0.78 1.11 -10.18
CA ASP A 261 1.58 0.68 -9.03
C ASP A 261 3.08 0.89 -9.29
N ALA A 262 3.63 1.96 -8.71
CA ALA A 262 5.06 2.30 -8.81
C ALA A 262 5.95 1.47 -7.88
N THR A 263 5.38 0.59 -7.06
CA THR A 263 6.14 -0.32 -6.21
C THR A 263 6.86 -1.34 -7.10
N PRO A 264 8.20 -1.48 -7.04
CA PRO A 264 8.95 -2.28 -8.00
C PRO A 264 8.86 -3.80 -7.75
N LEU A 265 7.69 -4.38 -8.03
CA LEU A 265 7.35 -5.77 -7.72
C LEU A 265 7.57 -6.71 -8.92
N LYS A 266 7.16 -6.26 -10.11
CA LYS A 266 7.24 -7.01 -11.38
C LYS A 266 7.64 -6.07 -12.51
N LYS A 267 8.41 -6.60 -13.47
CA LYS A 267 8.75 -5.87 -14.69
C LYS A 267 7.63 -6.02 -15.72
N SER A 268 7.23 -4.91 -16.31
CA SER A 268 6.38 -4.83 -17.49
C SER A 268 7.21 -4.29 -18.65
N ASP A 269 7.22 -4.97 -19.80
CA ASP A 269 8.08 -4.65 -20.95
C ASP A 269 9.58 -4.45 -20.58
N GLY A 270 10.05 -5.21 -19.57
CA GLY A 270 11.44 -5.16 -19.10
C GLY A 270 11.77 -4.05 -18.09
N ILE A 271 10.78 -3.22 -17.70
CA ILE A 271 10.94 -2.09 -16.77
C ILE A 271 10.01 -2.28 -15.55
N TYR A 272 10.46 -1.91 -14.35
CA TYR A 272 9.64 -1.88 -13.14
C TYR A 272 8.61 -0.75 -13.23
N CYS A 273 7.48 -1.10 -13.82
CA CYS A 273 6.32 -0.25 -14.02
C CYS A 273 5.09 -1.15 -14.09
N CYS A 274 3.99 -0.78 -13.44
CA CYS A 274 2.76 -1.56 -13.44
C CYS A 274 1.56 -0.66 -13.69
N GLY A 275 0.79 -0.97 -14.73
CA GLY A 275 -0.36 -0.19 -15.19
C GLY A 275 -0.01 0.85 -16.26
N PRO A 276 -0.98 1.67 -16.68
CA PRO A 276 -2.34 1.76 -16.14
C PRO A 276 -3.26 0.59 -16.56
N SER A 277 -3.86 -0.07 -15.57
CA SER A 277 -4.86 -1.14 -15.77
C SER A 277 -6.27 -0.58 -15.53
N SER A 278 -7.20 -0.78 -16.45
CA SER A 278 -8.59 -0.32 -16.22
C SER A 278 -9.19 -1.08 -15.04
N VAL A 279 -9.72 -0.36 -14.04
CA VAL A 279 -10.39 -0.98 -12.89
C VAL A 279 -11.60 -1.81 -13.34
N THR A 280 -12.30 -1.36 -14.39
CA THR A 280 -13.34 -2.15 -15.06
C THR A 280 -12.79 -3.45 -15.66
N ALA A 281 -11.65 -3.40 -16.36
CA ALA A 281 -11.04 -4.61 -16.92
C ALA A 281 -10.62 -5.62 -15.83
N ILE A 282 -10.13 -5.12 -14.69
CA ILE A 282 -9.84 -5.95 -13.52
C ILE A 282 -11.14 -6.60 -13.02
N ARG A 283 -12.20 -5.82 -12.79
CA ARG A 283 -13.48 -6.34 -12.29
C ARG A 283 -14.12 -7.36 -13.21
N GLU A 284 -14.01 -7.17 -14.51
CA GLU A 284 -14.60 -8.06 -15.52
C GLU A 284 -13.68 -9.21 -15.93
N GLY A 285 -12.49 -9.36 -15.33
CA GLY A 285 -11.55 -10.44 -15.65
C GLY A 285 -11.00 -10.38 -17.08
N ASP A 286 -10.91 -9.18 -17.67
CA ASP A 286 -10.32 -8.94 -18.99
C ASP A 286 -8.80 -8.78 -18.91
N VAL A 287 -8.16 -9.82 -18.39
CA VAL A 287 -6.73 -9.85 -18.02
C VAL A 287 -5.74 -9.78 -19.19
N ASP A 288 -6.23 -10.01 -20.41
CA ASP A 288 -5.48 -9.89 -21.67
C ASP A 288 -5.28 -8.43 -22.12
N LEU A 289 -6.04 -7.48 -21.55
CA LEU A 289 -5.95 -6.07 -21.92
C LEU A 289 -4.73 -5.40 -21.28
N ALA A 290 -4.14 -4.49 -22.03
CA ALA A 290 -3.05 -3.66 -21.53
C ALA A 290 -3.55 -2.64 -20.49
N TYR A 291 -2.74 -2.24 -19.51
CA TYR A 291 -1.42 -2.76 -19.18
C TYR A 291 -1.52 -3.59 -17.90
N ASP A 292 -0.75 -4.66 -17.78
CA ASP A 292 -0.54 -5.39 -16.53
C ASP A 292 -1.81 -5.91 -15.82
N THR A 293 -2.94 -5.99 -16.54
CA THR A 293 -4.26 -6.31 -15.97
C THR A 293 -4.27 -7.67 -15.29
N ALA A 294 -3.60 -8.68 -15.86
CA ALA A 294 -3.40 -9.98 -15.22
C ALA A 294 -2.76 -9.90 -13.82
N PHE A 295 -1.71 -9.10 -13.67
CA PHE A 295 -1.00 -8.95 -12.40
C PHE A 295 -1.85 -8.17 -11.39
N MET A 296 -2.54 -7.12 -11.84
CA MET A 296 -3.47 -6.36 -11.00
C MET A 296 -4.70 -7.19 -10.60
N PHE A 297 -5.20 -8.06 -11.48
CA PHE A 297 -6.28 -9.00 -11.18
C PHE A 297 -5.86 -9.99 -10.10
N ALA A 298 -4.68 -10.59 -10.23
CA ALA A 298 -4.16 -11.53 -9.25
C ALA A 298 -4.06 -10.91 -7.85
N LYS A 299 -3.59 -9.65 -7.74
CA LYS A 299 -3.49 -8.91 -6.47
C LYS A 299 -4.78 -8.88 -5.66
N VAL A 300 -5.95 -8.95 -6.32
CA VAL A 300 -7.25 -8.79 -5.67
C VAL A 300 -8.15 -10.03 -5.75
N ASN A 301 -7.86 -10.99 -6.63
CA ASN A 301 -8.71 -12.17 -6.88
C ASN A 301 -7.99 -13.52 -6.77
N ALA A 302 -6.67 -13.57 -6.57
CA ALA A 302 -5.96 -14.86 -6.57
C ALA A 302 -6.51 -15.84 -5.51
N ASP A 303 -6.61 -17.12 -5.87
CA ASP A 303 -6.93 -18.17 -4.91
C ASP A 303 -5.74 -18.35 -3.95
N TYR A 304 -5.98 -18.62 -2.68
CA TYR A 304 -4.94 -18.81 -1.67
C TYR A 304 -4.90 -20.26 -1.18
N SER A 305 -3.75 -20.92 -1.33
CA SER A 305 -3.55 -22.30 -0.90
C SER A 305 -2.37 -22.42 0.06
N ILE A 306 -2.54 -23.27 1.08
CA ILE A 306 -1.49 -23.56 2.04
C ILE A 306 -1.09 -25.02 1.94
N TRP A 307 0.21 -25.22 1.92
CA TRP A 307 0.86 -26.50 1.80
C TRP A 307 1.80 -26.75 2.96
N ILE A 308 1.75 -27.95 3.51
CA ILE A 308 2.76 -28.46 4.43
C ILE A 308 3.74 -29.33 3.63
N ARG A 309 5.03 -29.02 3.72
CA ARG A 309 6.09 -29.86 3.22
C ARG A 309 6.48 -30.87 4.30
N ASN A 310 6.29 -32.15 4.00
CA ASN A 310 6.66 -33.24 4.87
C ASN A 310 8.18 -33.49 4.81
N GLU A 311 8.73 -34.23 5.78
CA GLU A 311 10.17 -34.53 5.86
C GLU A 311 10.71 -35.31 4.65
N ASP A 312 9.85 -36.11 4.01
CA ASP A 312 10.17 -36.86 2.79
C ASP A 312 10.16 -35.99 1.51
N GLY A 313 9.85 -34.70 1.64
CA GLY A 313 9.74 -33.74 0.55
C GLY A 313 8.38 -33.70 -0.16
N SER A 314 7.46 -34.59 0.19
CA SER A 314 6.07 -34.56 -0.31
C SER A 314 5.33 -33.32 0.23
N LYS A 315 4.26 -32.91 -0.47
CA LYS A 315 3.49 -31.71 -0.13
C LYS A 315 2.02 -32.08 0.11
N THR A 316 1.50 -31.69 1.27
CA THR A 316 0.10 -31.88 1.64
C THR A 316 -0.60 -30.53 1.61
N ARG A 317 -1.65 -30.37 0.79
CA ARG A 317 -2.49 -29.16 0.84
C ARG A 317 -3.41 -29.24 2.05
N VAL A 318 -3.31 -28.27 2.94
CA VAL A 318 -4.08 -28.23 4.21
C VAL A 318 -5.15 -27.15 4.23
N TYR A 319 -5.05 -26.17 3.33
CA TYR A 319 -6.02 -25.08 3.22
C TYR A 319 -6.13 -24.61 1.77
N ASN A 320 -7.33 -24.17 1.39
CA ASN A 320 -7.59 -23.50 0.13
C ASN A 320 -8.78 -22.54 0.34
N ASP A 321 -8.58 -21.25 0.04
CA ASP A 321 -9.61 -20.22 0.14
C ASP A 321 -9.55 -19.30 -1.07
N ALA A 322 -10.71 -19.14 -1.72
CA ALA A 322 -10.90 -18.22 -2.83
C ALA A 322 -11.18 -16.78 -2.38
N LYS A 323 -11.48 -16.56 -1.09
CA LYS A 323 -12.04 -15.29 -0.57
C LYS A 323 -11.05 -14.46 0.24
N GLN A 324 -9.86 -14.98 0.50
CA GLN A 324 -8.92 -14.37 1.43
C GLN A 324 -8.24 -13.12 0.86
N ILE A 325 -7.98 -13.10 -0.44
CA ILE A 325 -7.20 -12.06 -1.13
C ILE A 325 -8.04 -10.82 -1.41
N GLY A 326 -7.43 -9.63 -1.41
CA GLY A 326 -8.03 -8.41 -1.95
C GLY A 326 -9.22 -7.89 -1.17
N LYS A 327 -9.10 -7.77 0.15
CA LYS A 327 -10.18 -7.30 1.03
C LYS A 327 -10.07 -5.81 1.34
N PHE A 328 -11.22 -5.23 1.73
CA PHE A 328 -11.35 -3.86 2.23
C PHE A 328 -10.57 -2.84 1.38
N ILE A 329 -10.70 -2.91 0.06
CA ILE A 329 -9.99 -2.01 -0.84
C ILE A 329 -10.50 -0.60 -0.55
N SER A 330 -9.62 0.28 -0.10
CA SER A 330 -9.97 1.53 0.58
C SER A 330 -9.29 2.74 -0.04
N THR A 331 -9.99 3.87 -0.04
CA THR A 331 -9.47 5.20 -0.39
C THR A 331 -10.06 6.25 0.53
N LYS A 332 -9.42 7.42 0.63
CA LYS A 332 -9.98 8.59 1.30
C LYS A 332 -11.29 9.01 0.60
N ALA A 333 -12.31 9.36 1.38
CA ALA A 333 -13.57 9.88 0.88
C ALA A 333 -13.43 11.33 0.35
N VAL A 334 -14.27 11.69 -0.61
CA VAL A 334 -14.33 13.05 -1.16
C VAL A 334 -14.83 14.01 -0.07
N GLY A 335 -14.05 15.06 0.21
CA GLY A 335 -14.45 16.11 1.15
C GLY A 335 -14.42 15.75 2.64
N SER A 336 -13.97 14.54 3.01
CA SER A 336 -13.79 14.14 4.42
C SER A 336 -12.55 13.25 4.62
N ASP A 337 -12.22 13.00 5.88
CA ASP A 337 -11.08 12.16 6.28
C ASP A 337 -11.48 10.68 6.48
N GLU A 338 -12.73 10.35 6.15
CA GLU A 338 -13.30 9.01 6.35
C GLU A 338 -12.82 8.00 5.30
N ARG A 339 -12.87 6.72 5.66
CA ARG A 339 -12.59 5.60 4.76
C ARG A 339 -13.76 5.36 3.81
N MET A 340 -13.48 5.34 2.52
CA MET A 340 -14.39 4.86 1.49
C MET A 340 -13.95 3.48 1.01
N ASP A 341 -14.84 2.49 1.11
CA ASP A 341 -14.63 1.16 0.57
C ASP A 341 -14.98 1.11 -0.93
N VAL A 342 -14.06 0.61 -1.74
CA VAL A 342 -14.19 0.46 -3.19
C VAL A 342 -13.95 -0.98 -3.65
N THR A 343 -14.08 -1.97 -2.75
CA THR A 343 -13.85 -3.40 -3.08
C THR A 343 -14.73 -3.86 -4.24
N SER A 344 -16.00 -3.44 -4.27
CA SER A 344 -16.96 -3.77 -5.34
C SER A 344 -16.61 -3.15 -6.70
N ALA A 345 -15.70 -2.17 -6.75
CA ALA A 345 -15.19 -1.61 -8.00
C ALA A 345 -14.16 -2.55 -8.66
N TYR A 346 -13.45 -3.38 -7.87
CA TYR A 346 -12.40 -4.28 -8.35
C TYR A 346 -12.87 -5.71 -8.57
N LYS A 347 -13.91 -6.15 -7.86
CA LYS A 347 -14.42 -7.52 -7.95
C LYS A 347 -15.86 -7.63 -7.52
N TYR A 348 -16.48 -8.72 -7.92
CA TYR A 348 -17.82 -9.09 -7.48
C TYR A 348 -17.79 -9.65 -6.05
N GLU A 349 -18.98 -9.79 -5.44
CA GLU A 349 -19.11 -10.27 -4.06
C GLU A 349 -18.60 -11.71 -3.91
N GLU A 350 -17.79 -11.93 -2.88
CA GLU A 350 -17.09 -13.19 -2.62
C GLU A 350 -18.02 -14.40 -2.41
N GLY A 351 -17.93 -15.40 -3.29
CA GLY A 351 -18.81 -16.57 -3.29
C GLY A 351 -20.13 -16.39 -4.01
N SER A 352 -20.31 -15.29 -4.76
CA SER A 352 -21.34 -15.19 -5.78
C SER A 352 -20.98 -16.02 -7.01
N GLU A 353 -21.97 -16.50 -7.77
CA GLU A 353 -21.71 -17.26 -9.00
C GLU A 353 -20.91 -16.43 -10.03
N ILE A 354 -21.22 -15.14 -10.14
CA ILE A 354 -20.55 -14.23 -11.07
C ILE A 354 -19.08 -13.99 -10.72
N GLU A 355 -18.72 -13.90 -9.43
CA GLU A 355 -17.31 -13.81 -9.02
C GLU A 355 -16.51 -14.99 -9.56
N ARG A 356 -17.04 -16.21 -9.39
CA ARG A 356 -16.38 -17.41 -9.88
C ARG A 356 -16.32 -17.49 -11.41
N GLU A 357 -17.39 -17.12 -12.11
CA GLU A 357 -17.41 -17.06 -13.58
C GLU A 357 -16.33 -16.10 -14.12
N ILE A 358 -16.15 -14.95 -13.48
CA ILE A 358 -15.13 -13.96 -13.85
C ILE A 358 -13.72 -14.50 -13.58
N PHE A 359 -13.49 -15.16 -12.44
CA PHE A 359 -12.20 -15.80 -12.16
C PHE A 359 -11.87 -16.88 -13.21
N GLU A 360 -12.84 -17.71 -13.58
CA GLU A 360 -12.66 -18.75 -14.61
C GLU A 360 -12.40 -18.15 -15.99
N LYS A 361 -13.10 -17.06 -16.33
CA LYS A 361 -12.85 -16.27 -17.55
C LYS A 361 -11.41 -15.75 -17.59
N ALA A 362 -10.95 -15.09 -16.51
CA ALA A 362 -9.59 -14.57 -16.39
C ALA A 362 -8.56 -15.70 -16.53
N THR A 363 -8.77 -16.81 -15.83
CA THR A 363 -7.93 -17.99 -15.92
C THR A 363 -7.86 -18.52 -17.36
N SER A 364 -8.99 -18.67 -18.06
CA SER A 364 -9.00 -19.13 -19.46
C SER A 364 -8.15 -18.23 -20.36
N LYS A 365 -8.30 -16.91 -20.23
CA LYS A 365 -7.59 -15.91 -21.03
C LYS A 365 -6.07 -15.96 -20.84
N LEU A 366 -5.57 -16.20 -19.62
CA LEU A 366 -4.12 -16.30 -19.36
C LEU A 366 -3.45 -17.46 -20.11
N TYR A 367 -4.16 -18.59 -20.24
CA TYR A 367 -3.59 -19.81 -20.85
C TYR A 367 -3.92 -19.97 -22.34
N GLU A 368 -4.78 -19.12 -22.92
CA GLU A 368 -5.07 -19.10 -24.36
C GLU A 368 -3.86 -18.70 -25.21
N GLY A 369 -2.95 -17.88 -24.66
CA GLY A 369 -1.74 -17.43 -25.36
C GLY A 369 -0.61 -18.47 -25.49
N ASP A 370 -0.66 -19.57 -24.73
CA ASP A 370 0.48 -20.50 -24.57
C ASP A 370 0.33 -21.82 -25.34
N GLY A 371 -0.66 -21.92 -26.25
CA GLY A 371 -0.93 -23.12 -27.05
C GLY A 371 -1.37 -24.38 -26.26
N MET A 372 -1.42 -24.29 -24.93
CA MET A 372 -1.80 -25.36 -24.00
C MET A 372 -3.18 -25.14 -23.34
N ALA A 373 -4.03 -24.29 -23.91
CA ALA A 373 -5.34 -23.94 -23.38
C ALA A 373 -6.20 -25.17 -22.99
N SER A 374 -6.16 -26.25 -23.77
CA SER A 374 -6.94 -27.47 -23.50
C SER A 374 -6.39 -28.31 -22.33
N THR A 375 -5.07 -28.39 -22.18
CA THR A 375 -4.41 -29.14 -21.09
C THR A 375 -4.50 -28.39 -19.77
N TYR A 376 -4.42 -27.05 -19.79
CA TYR A 376 -4.56 -26.24 -18.58
C TYR A 376 -5.99 -26.00 -18.16
N LYS A 377 -6.95 -25.90 -19.10
CA LYS A 377 -8.37 -25.98 -18.75
C LYS A 377 -8.68 -27.32 -18.07
N ALA A 378 -8.08 -28.41 -18.53
CA ALA A 378 -8.14 -29.70 -17.84
C ALA A 378 -7.41 -29.71 -16.48
N LEU A 379 -6.25 -29.03 -16.32
CA LEU A 379 -5.53 -28.92 -15.03
C LEU A 379 -6.21 -27.98 -14.04
N ALA A 380 -6.81 -26.87 -14.47
CA ALA A 380 -7.63 -25.98 -13.65
C ALA A 380 -8.91 -26.69 -13.20
N ILE A 381 -9.60 -27.39 -14.12
CA ILE A 381 -10.72 -28.28 -13.80
C ILE A 381 -10.28 -29.43 -12.88
N LEU A 382 -9.09 -30.01 -13.09
CA LEU A 382 -8.52 -31.04 -12.22
C LEU A 382 -8.18 -30.47 -10.84
N ARG A 383 -7.58 -29.28 -10.74
CA ARG A 383 -7.31 -28.57 -9.49
C ARG A 383 -8.61 -28.26 -8.74
N HIS A 384 -9.67 -27.90 -9.47
CA HIS A 384 -11.03 -27.75 -8.93
C HIS A 384 -11.65 -29.10 -8.50
N ARG A 385 -11.38 -30.19 -9.23
CA ARG A 385 -11.80 -31.57 -8.87
C ARG A 385 -10.96 -32.18 -7.74
N PHE A 386 -9.71 -31.77 -7.55
CA PHE A 386 -8.85 -32.08 -6.41
C PHE A 386 -9.11 -31.11 -5.24
N SER A 387 -9.87 -30.04 -5.47
CA SER A 387 -10.62 -29.26 -4.47
C SER A 387 -11.94 -29.95 -4.07
N ARG A 388 -12.14 -31.23 -4.44
CA ARG A 388 -13.14 -32.05 -3.75
C ARG A 388 -12.80 -32.00 -2.27
N LYS A 389 -13.73 -31.49 -1.47
CA LYS A 389 -13.83 -31.80 -0.04
C LYS A 389 -13.39 -33.26 0.13
N PRO A 390 -12.48 -33.58 1.08
CA PRO A 390 -12.18 -34.96 1.37
C PRO A 390 -13.51 -35.74 1.47
N SER A 391 -13.53 -36.98 0.96
CA SER A 391 -14.74 -37.82 0.96
C SER A 391 -15.31 -38.04 2.38
N ARG A 392 -14.50 -37.72 3.39
CA ARG A 392 -14.86 -37.54 4.80
C ARG A 392 -14.70 -36.06 5.17
N GLY A 393 -15.57 -35.52 6.02
CA GLY A 393 -15.36 -34.20 6.61
C GLY A 393 -14.05 -34.12 7.40
N PRO A 394 -13.59 -32.92 7.80
CA PRO A 394 -12.38 -32.77 8.61
C PRO A 394 -12.50 -33.59 9.90
N LEU A 395 -11.45 -34.32 10.28
CA LEU A 395 -11.37 -35.05 11.56
C LEU A 395 -11.09 -34.08 12.72
N LEU A 396 -10.40 -32.97 12.44
CA LEU A 396 -10.00 -31.98 13.42
C LEU A 396 -10.33 -30.56 12.95
N SER A 397 -10.72 -29.69 13.88
CA SER A 397 -10.74 -28.24 13.67
C SER A 397 -9.92 -27.53 14.73
N GLY A 398 -9.31 -26.40 14.36
CA GLY A 398 -8.54 -25.58 15.29
C GLY A 398 -8.68 -24.09 15.00
N GLU A 399 -8.64 -23.29 16.06
CA GLU A 399 -8.62 -21.83 15.99
C GLU A 399 -7.73 -21.25 17.10
N PHE A 400 -7.09 -20.12 16.84
CA PHE A 400 -6.42 -19.35 17.88
C PHE A 400 -7.36 -18.29 18.46
N LYS A 401 -7.25 -18.08 19.77
CA LYS A 401 -7.90 -16.98 20.49
C LYS A 401 -6.88 -16.24 21.33
N LEU A 402 -7.08 -14.93 21.46
CA LEU A 402 -6.33 -14.11 22.41
C LEU A 402 -7.06 -14.12 23.75
N GLU A 403 -6.34 -14.40 24.84
CA GLU A 403 -6.90 -14.32 26.19
C GLU A 403 -7.09 -12.86 26.62
N LYS A 404 -6.21 -11.97 26.15
CA LYS A 404 -6.17 -10.54 26.44
C LYS A 404 -5.70 -9.77 25.21
N SER A 405 -5.93 -8.44 25.20
CA SER A 405 -5.38 -7.56 24.18
C SER A 405 -3.86 -7.71 24.07
N PRO A 406 -3.30 -7.80 22.86
CA PRO A 406 -1.88 -8.04 22.64
C PRO A 406 -1.12 -6.71 22.74
N LEU A 407 -0.92 -6.22 23.96
CA LEU A 407 -0.31 -4.92 24.19
C LEU A 407 1.21 -4.96 23.97
N ALA A 408 1.74 -3.95 23.30
CA ALA A 408 3.17 -3.80 23.03
C ALA A 408 3.97 -3.70 24.34
N GLY A 409 4.93 -4.60 24.53
CA GLY A 409 5.76 -4.66 25.74
C GLY A 409 5.33 -5.73 26.75
N GLN A 410 4.28 -6.50 26.47
CA GLN A 410 3.70 -7.47 27.42
C GLN A 410 3.75 -8.91 26.94
N ASP A 411 3.65 -9.85 27.88
CA ASP A 411 3.51 -11.25 27.55
C ASP A 411 2.23 -11.51 26.72
N LEU A 412 2.37 -12.33 25.68
CA LEU A 412 1.27 -12.74 24.83
C LEU A 412 0.63 -14.02 25.36
N SER A 413 -0.61 -13.92 25.83
CA SER A 413 -1.44 -15.06 26.20
C SER A 413 -2.35 -15.48 25.05
N ILE A 414 -2.06 -16.64 24.46
CA ILE A 414 -2.79 -17.20 23.33
C ILE A 414 -3.36 -18.56 23.73
N ILE A 415 -4.55 -18.88 23.21
CA ILE A 415 -5.20 -20.16 23.42
C ILE A 415 -5.41 -20.79 22.05
N LEU A 416 -4.82 -21.97 21.83
CA LEU A 416 -5.21 -22.84 20.71
C LEU A 416 -6.41 -23.67 21.17
N VAL A 417 -7.55 -23.49 20.49
CA VAL A 417 -8.74 -24.31 20.69
C VAL A 417 -8.72 -25.41 19.64
N LEU A 418 -8.70 -26.68 20.06
CA LEU A 418 -8.78 -27.84 19.19
C LEU A 418 -10.06 -28.60 19.46
N LYS A 419 -10.74 -29.02 18.40
CA LYS A 419 -11.95 -29.82 18.51
C LYS A 419 -11.86 -31.07 17.64
N ASN A 420 -12.01 -32.22 18.27
CA ASN A 420 -12.19 -33.50 17.59
C ASN A 420 -13.60 -33.52 16.97
N LEU A 421 -13.68 -33.81 15.67
CA LEU A 421 -14.95 -33.86 14.93
C LEU A 421 -15.41 -35.29 14.66
N THR A 422 -14.72 -36.26 15.25
CA THR A 422 -14.95 -37.68 15.07
C THR A 422 -15.60 -38.31 16.31
N PRO A 423 -16.32 -39.43 16.13
CA PRO A 423 -16.86 -40.21 17.25
C PRO A 423 -15.81 -41.13 17.91
N GLU A 424 -14.53 -41.01 17.54
CA GLU A 424 -13.43 -41.84 18.03
C GLU A 424 -12.37 -40.98 18.74
N ASN A 425 -11.60 -41.58 19.63
CA ASN A 425 -10.49 -40.89 20.30
C ASN A 425 -9.43 -40.52 19.26
N THR A 426 -8.93 -39.28 19.34
CA THR A 426 -7.96 -38.75 18.38
C THR A 426 -6.73 -38.24 19.12
N ASP A 427 -5.57 -38.78 18.79
CA ASP A 427 -4.28 -38.28 19.26
C ASP A 427 -3.69 -37.30 18.24
N VAL A 428 -3.38 -36.08 18.69
CA VAL A 428 -2.88 -35.00 17.86
C VAL A 428 -1.49 -34.58 18.35
N GLU A 429 -0.54 -34.48 17.42
CA GLU A 429 0.75 -33.84 17.66
C GLU A 429 0.71 -32.41 17.12
N VAL A 430 0.95 -31.44 18.00
CA VAL A 430 0.88 -30.02 17.68
C VAL A 430 2.28 -29.43 17.71
N HIS A 431 2.71 -28.82 16.61
CA HIS A 431 3.97 -28.08 16.50
C HIS A 431 3.68 -26.59 16.39
N PHE A 432 4.13 -25.83 17.37
CA PHE A 432 3.99 -24.38 17.39
C PHE A 432 5.23 -23.69 16.84
N ASN A 433 5.02 -22.63 16.07
CA ASN A 433 6.05 -21.67 15.72
C ASN A 433 5.53 -20.24 15.87
N VAL A 434 6.36 -19.38 16.46
CA VAL A 434 6.10 -17.96 16.60
C VAL A 434 7.24 -17.22 15.93
N SER A 435 6.91 -16.24 15.09
CA SER A 435 7.90 -15.48 14.35
C SER A 435 7.56 -13.99 14.30
N SER A 436 8.60 -13.16 14.20
CA SER A 436 8.45 -11.72 13.96
C SER A 436 8.06 -11.49 12.50
N THR A 437 7.13 -10.58 12.28
CA THR A 437 6.51 -10.37 10.97
C THR A 437 6.64 -8.91 10.57
N LEU A 438 6.91 -8.67 9.29
CA LEU A 438 6.79 -7.34 8.70
C LEU A 438 5.33 -7.05 8.34
N TYR A 439 4.99 -5.79 8.10
CA TYR A 439 3.62 -5.43 7.68
C TYR A 439 3.21 -6.13 6.37
N ASN A 440 4.16 -6.52 5.53
CA ASN A 440 3.91 -7.25 4.28
C ASN A 440 3.75 -8.78 4.47
N GLY A 441 3.57 -9.25 5.70
CA GLY A 441 3.34 -10.67 6.01
C GLY A 441 4.61 -11.54 6.02
N ARG A 442 5.78 -11.00 5.63
CA ARG A 442 7.04 -11.76 5.62
C ARG A 442 7.50 -12.08 7.03
N ARG A 443 7.80 -13.36 7.29
CA ARG A 443 8.40 -13.83 8.56
C ARG A 443 9.91 -13.61 8.52
N ILE A 444 10.47 -12.97 9.55
CA ILE A 444 11.89 -12.60 9.59
C ILE A 444 12.67 -13.52 10.54
N ASN A 445 12.31 -13.55 11.82
CA ASN A 445 12.99 -14.32 12.85
C ASN A 445 12.02 -15.30 13.52
N ASP A 446 12.48 -16.54 13.73
CA ASP A 446 11.82 -17.48 14.64
C ASP A 446 12.06 -16.99 16.09
N ILE A 447 10.99 -16.75 16.83
CA ILE A 447 11.02 -16.25 18.21
C ILE A 447 10.91 -17.40 19.20
N TRP A 448 9.93 -18.28 18.98
CA TRP A 448 9.57 -19.35 19.91
C TRP A 448 9.04 -20.57 19.15
N LYS A 449 9.29 -21.76 19.70
CA LYS A 449 8.83 -23.05 19.17
C LYS A 449 8.52 -23.99 20.33
N ASP A 450 7.51 -24.82 20.16
CA ASP A 450 7.16 -25.87 21.12
C ASP A 450 6.43 -27.01 20.41
N SER A 451 6.31 -28.16 21.05
CA SER A 451 5.52 -29.27 20.53
C SER A 451 4.80 -30.01 21.66
N LYS A 452 3.52 -30.33 21.44
CA LYS A 452 2.66 -30.97 22.44
C LYS A 452 1.91 -32.14 21.83
N SER A 453 1.84 -33.26 22.55
CA SER A 453 0.95 -34.38 22.23
C SER A 453 -0.35 -34.23 23.02
N ILE A 454 -1.48 -34.26 22.32
CA ILE A 454 -2.80 -33.97 22.88
C ILE A 454 -3.74 -35.11 22.52
N ALA A 455 -4.26 -35.79 23.54
CA ALA A 455 -5.38 -36.71 23.38
C ALA A 455 -6.69 -35.93 23.46
N LEU A 456 -7.57 -36.17 22.49
CA LEU A 456 -8.93 -35.64 22.40
C LEU A 456 -9.94 -36.80 22.41
N GLU A 457 -10.86 -36.77 23.35
CA GLU A 457 -12.01 -37.66 23.39
C GLU A 457 -12.98 -37.38 22.22
N PRO A 458 -13.93 -38.28 21.93
CA PRO A 458 -14.91 -38.09 20.87
C PRO A 458 -15.67 -36.77 21.04
N GLU A 459 -15.72 -35.98 19.99
CA GLU A 459 -16.39 -34.66 19.96
C GLU A 459 -15.85 -33.62 20.99
N GLU A 460 -14.74 -33.90 21.68
CA GLU A 460 -14.14 -33.01 22.70
C GLU A 460 -13.60 -31.73 22.05
N GLU A 461 -13.85 -30.60 22.70
CA GLU A 461 -13.16 -29.34 22.48
C GLU A 461 -12.21 -29.06 23.66
N LYS A 462 -10.93 -28.82 23.36
CA LYS A 462 -9.87 -28.65 24.34
C LYS A 462 -9.09 -27.38 24.08
N GLN A 463 -8.80 -26.65 25.16
CA GLN A 463 -8.04 -25.40 25.12
C GLN A 463 -6.60 -25.65 25.55
N VAL A 464 -5.66 -25.17 24.74
CA VAL A 464 -4.22 -25.33 24.93
C VAL A 464 -3.62 -23.93 25.10
N PRO A 465 -3.42 -23.46 26.35
CA PRO A 465 -2.81 -22.16 26.58
C PRO A 465 -1.33 -22.17 26.20
N VAL A 466 -0.89 -21.06 25.62
CA VAL A 466 0.49 -20.76 25.23
C VAL A 466 0.80 -19.32 25.66
N THR A 467 1.90 -19.14 26.36
CA THR A 467 2.39 -17.81 26.77
C THR A 467 3.74 -17.58 26.12
N ILE A 468 3.89 -16.45 25.41
CA ILE A 468 5.19 -15.98 24.91
C ILE A 468 5.54 -14.71 25.68
N THR A 469 6.67 -14.71 26.36
CA THR A 469 7.07 -13.58 27.20
C THR A 469 7.60 -12.41 26.38
N TYR A 470 7.46 -11.18 26.89
CA TYR A 470 8.04 -10.00 26.23
C TYR A 470 9.55 -10.15 25.99
N GLU A 471 10.28 -10.69 26.96
CA GLU A 471 11.73 -10.90 26.85
C GLU A 471 12.12 -11.80 25.67
N GLU A 472 11.31 -12.83 25.37
CA GLU A 472 11.55 -13.73 24.25
C GLU A 472 11.41 -13.03 22.91
N TYR A 473 10.38 -12.21 22.73
CA TYR A 473 10.07 -11.59 21.45
C TYR A 473 10.69 -10.19 21.25
N ALA A 474 10.98 -9.45 22.32
CA ALA A 474 11.45 -8.05 22.26
C ALA A 474 12.68 -7.87 21.36
N LYS A 475 13.65 -8.77 21.46
CA LYS A 475 14.93 -8.71 20.72
C LYS A 475 14.81 -8.99 19.23
N TYR A 476 13.69 -9.58 18.80
CA TYR A 476 13.43 -9.95 17.40
C TYR A 476 12.32 -9.11 16.77
N LEU A 477 11.61 -8.31 17.57
CA LEU A 477 10.46 -7.55 17.12
C LEU A 477 10.90 -6.43 16.19
N HIS A 478 10.28 -6.38 15.01
CA HIS A 478 10.49 -5.31 14.05
C HIS A 478 9.68 -4.05 14.41
N SER A 479 10.00 -2.91 13.80
CA SER A 479 9.27 -1.64 14.03
C SER A 479 7.78 -1.70 13.65
N ASP A 480 7.38 -2.70 12.86
CA ASP A 480 5.98 -2.98 12.52
C ASP A 480 5.18 -3.55 13.70
N ALA A 481 5.87 -4.06 14.73
CA ALA A 481 5.27 -4.66 15.93
C ALA A 481 4.25 -5.77 15.60
N MET A 482 4.51 -6.55 14.53
CA MET A 482 3.70 -7.69 14.16
C MET A 482 4.39 -9.01 14.51
N ILE A 483 3.60 -9.93 15.04
CA ILE A 483 3.99 -11.30 15.36
C ILE A 483 3.01 -12.20 14.65
N GLY A 484 3.45 -13.35 14.14
CA GLY A 484 2.47 -14.39 13.87
C GLY A 484 2.87 -15.74 14.37
N ILE A 485 1.81 -16.48 14.60
CA ILE A 485 1.78 -17.73 15.33
C ILE A 485 1.14 -18.76 14.42
N THR A 486 1.77 -19.92 14.36
CA THR A 486 1.29 -21.06 13.62
C THR A 486 1.29 -22.28 14.52
N ALA A 487 0.29 -23.14 14.31
CA ALA A 487 0.23 -24.47 14.88
C ALA A 487 -0.06 -25.47 13.76
N VAL A 488 0.91 -26.32 13.43
CA VAL A 488 0.70 -27.49 12.59
C VAL A 488 0.20 -28.61 13.50
N CYS A 489 -1.01 -29.10 13.25
CA CYS A 489 -1.61 -30.17 14.03
C CYS A 489 -1.71 -31.42 13.17
N VAL A 490 -0.99 -32.47 13.56
CA VAL A 490 -0.88 -33.75 12.86
C VAL A 490 -1.69 -34.79 13.61
N VAL A 491 -2.71 -35.37 12.96
CA VAL A 491 -3.51 -36.45 13.55
C VAL A 491 -2.74 -37.77 13.40
N LYS A 492 -2.38 -38.40 14.50
CA LYS A 492 -1.59 -39.64 14.49
C LYS A 492 -2.33 -40.75 13.76
N GLU A 493 -1.57 -41.65 13.13
CA GLU A 493 -2.07 -42.81 12.37
C GLU A 493 -2.92 -42.45 11.14
N THR A 494 -2.97 -41.18 10.76
CA THR A 494 -3.63 -40.69 9.53
C THR A 494 -2.70 -39.76 8.76
N ASP A 495 -3.05 -39.45 7.51
CA ASP A 495 -2.36 -38.42 6.73
C ASP A 495 -2.89 -36.99 7.02
N GLU A 496 -3.90 -36.86 7.90
CA GLU A 496 -4.57 -35.59 8.15
C GLU A 496 -3.68 -34.61 8.94
N LYS A 497 -3.62 -33.38 8.40
CA LYS A 497 -2.93 -32.24 9.00
C LYS A 497 -3.80 -31.01 8.83
N ILE A 498 -3.83 -30.17 9.85
CA ILE A 498 -4.38 -28.82 9.76
C ILE A 498 -3.30 -27.81 10.13
N LEU A 499 -3.36 -26.63 9.52
CA LEU A 499 -2.61 -25.47 9.96
C LEU A 499 -3.60 -24.49 10.59
N VAL A 500 -3.29 -24.04 11.79
CA VAL A 500 -3.95 -22.90 12.42
C VAL A 500 -2.96 -21.74 12.41
N GLU A 501 -3.38 -20.57 11.94
CA GLU A 501 -2.54 -19.37 11.87
C GLU A 501 -3.22 -18.17 12.51
N MET A 502 -2.43 -17.29 13.09
CA MET A 502 -2.90 -16.01 13.62
C MET A 502 -1.79 -14.97 13.50
N ASP A 503 -2.12 -13.83 12.89
CA ASP A 503 -1.28 -12.64 12.90
C ASP A 503 -1.78 -11.65 13.95
N ILE A 504 -0.86 -11.18 14.77
CA ILE A 504 -1.08 -10.21 15.84
C ILE A 504 -0.33 -8.93 15.49
N LEU A 505 -1.06 -7.82 15.43
CA LEU A 505 -0.48 -6.48 15.53
C LEU A 505 -0.52 -6.06 17.01
N LEU A 506 0.65 -5.78 17.59
CA LEU A 506 0.71 -5.33 18.98
C LEU A 506 0.09 -3.94 19.11
N GLU A 507 -0.86 -3.82 20.02
CA GLU A 507 -1.54 -2.59 20.36
C GLU A 507 -0.58 -1.64 21.09
N LYS A 508 -0.49 -0.39 20.62
CA LYS A 508 0.40 0.63 21.18
C LYS A 508 -0.43 1.71 21.88
N PRO A 509 0.15 2.44 22.86
CA PRO A 509 -0.48 3.59 23.49
C PRO A 509 -1.02 4.60 22.47
N SER A 510 -2.16 5.20 22.81
CA SER A 510 -2.74 6.26 21.97
C SER A 510 -1.89 7.53 22.02
N LEU A 511 -1.71 8.16 20.87
CA LEU A 511 -1.08 9.47 20.72
C LEU A 511 -2.02 10.37 19.93
N SER A 512 -2.33 11.55 20.46
CA SER A 512 -3.18 12.52 19.77
C SER A 512 -2.65 13.93 19.91
N ILE A 513 -2.84 14.73 18.86
CA ILE A 513 -2.50 16.13 18.79
C ILE A 513 -3.81 16.91 18.74
N LYS A 514 -3.96 17.89 19.64
CA LYS A 514 -5.01 18.89 19.60
C LYS A 514 -4.41 20.24 19.28
N ALA A 515 -4.74 20.74 18.10
CA ALA A 515 -4.43 22.08 17.66
C ALA A 515 -5.62 22.65 16.86
N THR A 516 -5.55 23.92 16.51
CA THR A 516 -6.51 24.52 15.56
C THR A 516 -6.22 24.02 14.15
N LYS A 517 -7.28 23.75 13.36
CA LYS A 517 -7.14 23.46 11.92
C LYS A 517 -6.79 24.71 11.10
N ALA A 518 -7.02 25.91 11.64
CA ALA A 518 -6.75 27.17 10.96
C ALA A 518 -5.92 28.10 11.83
N ALA A 519 -4.85 28.65 11.28
CA ALA A 519 -3.91 29.52 11.94
C ALA A 519 -3.61 30.76 11.09
N VAL A 520 -3.12 31.81 11.74
CA VAL A 520 -2.67 33.04 11.08
C VAL A 520 -1.15 33.09 11.14
N LEU A 521 -0.52 33.45 10.02
CA LEU A 521 0.92 33.61 9.91
C LEU A 521 1.48 34.49 11.04
N ASN A 522 2.57 34.03 11.67
CA ASN A 522 3.28 34.68 12.77
C ASN A 522 2.41 34.97 14.01
N LYS A 523 1.35 34.19 14.24
CA LYS A 523 0.57 34.22 15.49
C LYS A 523 0.69 32.89 16.22
N ASP A 524 0.98 32.97 17.51
CA ASP A 524 1.08 31.80 18.37
C ASP A 524 -0.25 31.05 18.43
N ILE A 525 -0.18 29.73 18.32
CA ILE A 525 -1.30 28.83 18.52
C ILE A 525 -0.95 27.77 19.56
N PRO A 526 -1.87 27.47 20.50
CA PRO A 526 -1.65 26.45 21.51
C PRO A 526 -1.78 25.05 20.90
N VAL A 527 -0.87 24.17 21.28
CA VAL A 527 -0.88 22.75 20.94
C VAL A 527 -0.90 21.93 22.23
N GLU A 528 -1.78 20.93 22.28
CA GLU A 528 -1.81 19.92 23.33
C GLU A 528 -1.55 18.53 22.72
N ILE A 529 -0.52 17.85 23.20
CA ILE A 529 -0.27 16.44 22.90
C ILE A 529 -0.72 15.59 24.07
N ILE A 530 -1.53 14.57 23.77
CA ILE A 530 -2.04 13.63 24.75
C ILE A 530 -1.53 12.23 24.41
N ILE A 531 -0.80 11.65 25.36
CA ILE A 531 -0.35 10.26 25.32
C ILE A 531 -1.21 9.49 26.33
N GLY A 532 -1.97 8.51 25.85
CA GLY A 532 -2.78 7.64 26.70
C GLY A 532 -2.10 6.29 26.89
N ASN A 533 -1.71 5.98 28.13
CA ASN A 533 -1.27 4.63 28.48
C ASN A 533 -2.48 3.78 28.87
N ASP A 534 -2.61 2.63 28.25
CA ASP A 534 -3.67 1.66 28.53
C ASP A 534 -3.39 0.86 29.81
N PRO A 535 -4.33 0.04 30.33
CA PRO A 535 -4.39 -0.34 31.74
C PRO A 535 -3.30 -1.28 32.29
N SER A 536 -2.26 -1.61 31.52
CA SER A 536 -1.54 -2.85 31.80
C SER A 536 -0.09 -2.72 32.26
N GLU A 537 0.61 -1.59 32.06
CA GLU A 537 2.00 -1.45 32.59
C GLU A 537 2.62 -0.05 32.59
N HIS A 538 3.85 0.04 33.11
CA HIS A 538 4.67 1.24 33.09
C HIS A 538 5.37 1.42 31.74
N LEU A 539 5.11 2.51 31.04
CA LEU A 539 5.92 2.90 29.88
C LEU A 539 7.20 3.55 30.40
N ASN A 540 8.36 3.02 30.04
CA ASN A 540 9.66 3.57 30.43
C ASN A 540 10.34 4.24 29.22
N ASN A 541 11.44 4.96 29.48
CA ASN A 541 12.23 5.63 28.45
C ASN A 541 11.38 6.49 27.49
N CYS A 542 10.40 7.19 28.06
CA CYS A 542 9.39 7.94 27.34
C CYS A 542 9.99 9.23 26.77
N ARG A 543 9.96 9.39 25.44
CA ARG A 543 10.43 10.58 24.76
C ARG A 543 9.41 11.02 23.71
N LEU A 544 9.15 12.32 23.68
CA LEU A 544 8.24 12.95 22.72
C LEU A 544 9.04 13.88 21.82
N SER A 545 8.96 13.69 20.50
CA SER A 545 9.46 14.60 19.49
C SER A 545 8.30 15.22 18.73
N VAL A 546 8.36 16.53 18.46
CA VAL A 546 7.36 17.26 17.68
C VAL A 546 8.06 18.05 16.61
N GLU A 547 7.59 17.94 15.38
CA GLU A 547 8.13 18.65 14.23
C GLU A 547 7.01 19.07 13.27
N GLY A 548 7.29 20.06 12.44
CA GLY A 548 6.33 20.55 11.46
C GLY A 548 6.95 21.64 10.61
N SER A 549 7.34 21.31 9.39
CA SER A 549 7.87 22.28 8.43
C SER A 549 6.86 23.41 8.25
N GLY A 550 7.30 24.67 8.36
CA GLY A 550 6.41 25.85 8.29
C GLY A 550 5.61 26.17 9.56
N LEU A 551 5.60 25.27 10.54
CA LEU A 551 4.95 25.42 11.85
C LEU A 551 5.94 25.64 12.99
N LEU A 552 7.09 24.96 12.93
CA LEU A 552 8.16 24.96 13.93
C LEU A 552 9.52 25.21 13.26
N ASP A 553 10.28 26.19 13.75
CA ASP A 553 11.65 26.47 13.25
C ASP A 553 12.62 25.33 13.58
N LYS A 554 12.38 24.62 14.69
CA LYS A 554 13.15 23.46 15.16
C LYS A 554 12.22 22.45 15.78
N SER A 555 12.58 21.17 15.68
CA SER A 555 11.87 20.12 16.39
C SER A 555 11.98 20.31 17.90
N ILE A 556 10.88 20.04 18.59
CA ILE A 556 10.81 20.03 20.05
C ILE A 556 11.02 18.59 20.49
N THR A 557 11.99 18.35 21.37
CA THR A 557 12.19 17.04 22.00
C THR A 557 12.05 17.18 23.50
N LEU A 558 11.25 16.30 24.11
CA LEU A 558 10.99 16.25 25.54
C LEU A 558 11.18 14.83 26.06
N GLU A 559 12.02 14.70 27.09
CA GLU A 559 12.06 13.49 27.92
C GLU A 559 10.91 13.54 28.92
N LEU A 560 10.09 12.49 28.93
CA LEU A 560 8.92 12.37 29.80
C LEU A 560 9.21 11.36 30.92
N PRO A 561 8.67 11.58 32.13
CA PRO A 561 8.75 10.58 33.18
C PRO A 561 8.02 9.31 32.77
N PRO A 562 8.37 8.14 33.33
CA PRO A 562 7.65 6.90 33.09
C PRO A 562 6.15 7.04 33.35
N LEU A 563 5.33 6.55 32.43
CA LEU A 563 3.87 6.61 32.53
C LEU A 563 3.35 5.35 33.20
N LYS A 564 2.64 5.51 34.32
CA LYS A 564 2.01 4.38 35.03
C LYS A 564 0.83 3.79 34.25
N PRO A 565 0.40 2.55 34.53
CA PRO A 565 -0.83 1.99 33.96
C PRO A 565 -2.00 2.97 34.07
N THR A 566 -2.81 3.10 33.01
CA THR A 566 -3.96 4.04 32.92
C THR A 566 -3.63 5.54 32.99
N GLN A 567 -2.36 5.92 33.20
CA GLN A 567 -1.95 7.32 33.28
C GLN A 567 -1.94 7.96 31.89
N ARG A 568 -2.27 9.26 31.84
CA ARG A 568 -2.12 10.07 30.62
C ARG A 568 -1.04 11.12 30.82
N ALA A 569 -0.15 11.27 29.84
CA ALA A 569 0.70 12.45 29.73
C ALA A 569 -0.04 13.51 28.93
N ARG A 570 0.05 14.75 29.38
CA ARG A 570 -0.38 15.93 28.63
C ARG A 570 0.78 16.89 28.54
N VAL A 571 1.15 17.22 27.31
CA VAL A 571 2.23 18.14 27.01
C VAL A 571 1.63 19.32 26.26
N GLN A 572 1.84 20.53 26.76
CA GLN A 572 1.30 21.75 26.19
C GLN A 572 2.44 22.71 25.86
N PHE A 573 2.39 23.28 24.66
CA PHE A 573 3.32 24.31 24.20
C PHE A 573 2.65 25.12 23.08
N ASP A 574 3.17 26.31 22.83
CA ASP A 574 2.73 27.13 21.72
C ASP A 574 3.66 26.92 20.52
N ILE A 575 3.11 27.03 19.31
CA ILE A 575 3.86 27.07 18.06
C ILE A 575 3.53 28.35 17.30
N THR A 576 4.48 28.87 16.53
CA THR A 576 4.33 30.09 15.75
C THR A 576 4.51 29.76 14.27
N PRO A 577 3.42 29.57 13.51
CA PRO A 577 3.52 29.26 12.09
C PRO A 577 4.19 30.40 11.31
N PHE A 578 5.19 30.08 10.50
CA PHE A 578 6.02 31.06 9.79
C PHE A 578 5.97 30.92 8.26
N LYS A 579 5.17 29.97 7.75
CA LYS A 579 4.88 29.85 6.32
C LYS A 579 3.37 29.73 6.09
N ILE A 580 2.87 30.42 5.05
CA ILE A 580 1.49 30.26 4.55
C ILE A 580 1.41 28.92 3.82
N GLY A 581 0.30 28.22 3.97
CA GLY A 581 0.08 26.91 3.35
C GLY A 581 -0.62 25.92 4.28
N ILE A 582 -0.71 24.68 3.85
CA ILE A 582 -1.21 23.56 4.66
C ILE A 582 0.01 22.81 5.15
N TRP A 583 0.14 22.67 6.46
CA TRP A 583 1.32 22.06 7.09
C TRP A 583 0.90 21.00 8.09
N LEU A 584 1.71 19.97 8.24
CA LEU A 584 1.45 18.87 9.15
C LEU A 584 2.31 19.02 10.39
N LEU A 585 1.67 19.03 11.55
CA LEU A 585 2.34 18.88 12.82
C LEU A 585 2.45 17.38 13.13
N LEU A 586 3.66 16.88 13.24
CA LEU A 586 3.98 15.49 13.55
C LEU A 586 4.40 15.38 15.00
N ALA A 587 3.83 14.41 15.71
CA ALA A 587 4.26 14.00 17.03
C ALA A 587 4.75 12.55 16.94
N THR A 588 5.97 12.31 17.42
CA THR A 588 6.55 10.97 17.55
C THR A 588 6.79 10.70 19.03
N PHE A 589 6.09 9.72 19.57
CA PHE A 589 6.29 9.23 20.94
C PHE A 589 7.05 7.90 20.90
N THR A 590 8.19 7.85 21.57
CA THR A 590 8.97 6.62 21.75
C THR A 590 8.96 6.21 23.20
N TYR A 591 8.81 4.92 23.46
CA TYR A 591 8.92 4.31 24.79
C TYR A 591 9.57 2.94 24.62
N ASP A 592 10.54 2.62 25.46
CA ASP A 592 11.35 1.41 25.34
C ASP A 592 11.83 1.16 23.89
N ASN A 593 11.32 0.10 23.22
CA ASN A 593 11.66 -0.25 21.82
C ASN A 593 10.55 0.12 20.81
N PHE A 594 9.55 0.88 21.23
CA PHE A 594 8.35 1.15 20.45
C PHE A 594 8.24 2.62 20.07
N THR A 595 7.65 2.84 18.89
CA THR A 595 7.36 4.16 18.35
C THR A 595 5.89 4.25 17.96
N VAL A 596 5.26 5.35 18.37
CA VAL A 596 3.91 5.78 18.01
C VAL A 596 3.99 7.14 17.35
N ARG A 597 3.24 7.34 16.26
CA ARG A 597 3.19 8.63 15.56
C ARG A 597 1.76 9.10 15.45
N ALA A 598 1.59 10.41 15.49
CA ALA A 598 0.34 11.10 15.22
C ALA A 598 0.64 12.34 14.41
N SER A 599 -0.34 12.76 13.62
CA SER A 599 -0.23 13.93 12.77
C SER A 599 -1.46 14.82 12.92
N HIS A 600 -1.30 16.11 12.61
CA HIS A 600 -2.42 17.06 12.60
C HIS A 600 -2.17 18.16 11.58
N SER A 601 -3.06 18.27 10.60
CA SER A 601 -2.98 19.30 9.56
C SER A 601 -3.45 20.67 10.06
N ILE A 602 -2.67 21.71 9.74
CA ILE A 602 -2.93 23.11 10.10
C ILE A 602 -2.83 23.98 8.84
N VAL A 603 -3.92 24.68 8.52
CA VAL A 603 -3.99 25.65 7.43
C VAL A 603 -3.57 27.02 7.92
N VAL A 604 -2.44 27.53 7.44
CA VAL A 604 -1.87 28.84 7.81
C VAL A 604 -2.19 29.86 6.72
N LYS A 605 -2.86 30.94 7.08
CA LYS A 605 -3.23 32.04 6.17
C LYS A 605 -2.58 33.36 6.57
N ALA A 606 -2.47 34.29 5.63
CA ALA A 606 -2.16 35.68 5.95
C ALA A 606 -3.28 36.28 6.83
N ALA A 607 -2.91 37.28 7.64
CA ALA A 607 -3.80 37.94 8.59
C ALA A 607 -4.90 38.78 7.93
#